data_AF-A0A5W4TFN9-F1
#
_entry.id   AF-A0A5W4TFN9-F1
#
_cell.length_a   1.000
_cell.length_b   1.000
_cell.length_c   1.000
_cell.angle_alpha   90.00
_cell.angle_beta   90.00
_cell.angle_gamma   90.00
#
_symmetry.space_group_name_H-M   'P 1'
#
loop_
_entity.id
_entity.type
_entity.pdbx_description
1 polymer ?
#
loop_
_entity_poly.entity_id
_entity_poly.type
_entity_poly.pdbx_seq_one_letter_code
_entity_poly.pdbx_strand_id
1 'polypeptide(L)'
;MKKSFVLIGALSIFSLVGCEETKSVDWWLEHHEESLKKEAECKKTGSDSQNCRNVKEANFRYQQLHAKEPNFKEYFKKYKDASNHEEKGDVPKK
;
A
#
# COMPACT_ATOMS: atom_id res chain seq x y z
N MET A 1 6.49 -38.26 -42.54
CA MET A 1 6.99 -37.62 -41.31
C MET A 1 7.03 -36.09 -41.50
N LYS A 2 5.89 -35.39 -41.40
CA LYS A 2 5.84 -33.92 -41.60
C LYS A 2 4.82 -33.19 -40.72
N LYS A 3 4.03 -33.93 -39.92
CA LYS A 3 2.85 -33.39 -39.21
C LYS A 3 3.14 -32.94 -37.78
N SER A 4 4.34 -33.23 -37.26
CA SER A 4 4.68 -33.01 -35.84
C SER A 4 5.27 -31.64 -35.53
N PHE A 5 5.68 -30.85 -36.54
CA PHE A 5 6.30 -29.54 -36.32
C PHE A 5 5.29 -28.40 -36.10
N VAL A 6 4.01 -28.61 -36.40
CA VAL A 6 2.97 -27.57 -36.24
C VAL A 6 2.54 -27.39 -34.78
N LEU A 7 2.70 -28.41 -33.94
CA LEU A 7 2.24 -28.39 -32.54
C LEU A 7 3.18 -27.64 -31.58
N ILE A 8 4.45 -27.45 -31.95
CA ILE A 8 5.45 -26.79 -31.08
C ILE A 8 5.35 -25.26 -31.17
N GLY A 9 4.88 -24.71 -32.30
CA GLY A 9 4.75 -23.26 -32.49
C GLY A 9 3.54 -22.61 -31.81
N ALA A 10 2.54 -23.38 -31.39
CA ALA A 10 1.29 -22.85 -30.82
C ALA A 10 1.36 -22.56 -29.30
N LEU A 11 2.38 -23.08 -28.61
CA LEU A 11 2.50 -22.95 -27.15
C LEU A 11 3.26 -21.69 -26.70
N SER A 12 3.90 -20.95 -27.61
CA SER A 12 4.70 -19.76 -27.27
C SER A 12 3.86 -18.47 -27.10
N ILE A 13 2.60 -18.46 -27.51
CA ILE A 13 1.75 -17.25 -27.49
C ILE A 13 1.12 -17.02 -26.11
N PHE A 14 1.04 -18.03 -25.25
CA PHE A 14 0.50 -17.90 -23.89
C PHE A 14 1.45 -17.29 -22.86
N SER A 15 2.71 -16.98 -23.22
CA SER A 15 3.63 -16.30 -22.30
C SER A 15 3.29 -14.81 -22.08
N LEU A 16 2.30 -14.25 -22.79
CA LEU A 16 1.88 -12.85 -22.67
C LEU A 16 0.72 -12.62 -21.69
N VAL A 17 0.05 -13.66 -21.16
CA VAL A 17 -1.02 -13.48 -20.16
C VAL A 17 -0.51 -13.06 -18.77
N GLY A 18 0.80 -12.85 -18.62
CA GLY A 18 1.41 -12.25 -17.42
C GLY A 18 1.79 -10.78 -17.56
N CYS A 19 1.63 -10.16 -18.74
CA CYS A 19 1.93 -8.75 -18.95
C CYS A 19 0.66 -7.92 -18.73
N GLU A 20 0.12 -7.95 -17.50
CA GLU A 20 -0.81 -6.91 -17.09
C GLU A 20 -0.08 -5.57 -17.24
N GLU A 21 -0.64 -4.62 -18.02
CA GLU A 21 -0.02 -3.32 -18.22
C GLU A 21 0.33 -2.71 -16.87
N THR A 22 1.63 -2.64 -16.58
CA THR A 22 2.12 -2.21 -15.29
C THR A 22 2.14 -0.69 -15.29
N LYS A 23 1.19 -0.09 -14.59
CA LYS A 23 1.12 1.37 -14.44
C LYS A 23 2.16 1.84 -13.43
N SER A 24 2.68 3.05 -13.62
CA SER A 24 3.67 3.64 -12.72
C SER A 24 3.04 4.03 -11.38
N VAL A 25 3.90 4.21 -10.37
CA VAL A 25 3.47 4.70 -9.05
C VAL A 25 2.79 6.06 -9.16
N ASP A 26 3.33 6.97 -9.97
CA ASP A 26 2.80 8.33 -10.12
C ASP A 26 1.40 8.33 -10.75
N TRP A 27 1.15 7.46 -11.73
CA TRP A 27 -0.18 7.31 -12.30
C TRP A 27 -1.19 6.86 -11.25
N TRP A 28 -0.83 5.86 -10.43
CA TRP A 28 -1.69 5.37 -9.35
C TRP A 28 -1.92 6.41 -8.25
N LEU A 29 -0.92 7.28 -8.01
CA LEU A 29 -1.03 8.37 -7.05
C LEU A 29 -2.06 9.42 -7.51
N GLU A 30 -2.03 9.78 -8.79
CA GLU A 30 -3.00 10.68 -9.41
C GLU A 30 -4.41 10.05 -9.49
N HIS A 31 -4.49 8.73 -9.65
CA HIS A 31 -5.73 7.96 -9.80
C HIS A 31 -6.03 7.16 -8.53
N HIS A 32 -6.05 7.84 -7.37
CA HIS A 32 -6.12 7.18 -6.07
C HIS A 32 -7.35 6.26 -5.89
N GLU A 33 -8.54 6.65 -6.40
CA GLU A 33 -9.73 5.81 -6.31
C GLU A 33 -9.58 4.47 -7.06
N GLU A 34 -8.92 4.50 -8.22
CA GLU A 34 -8.61 3.30 -9.00
C GLU A 34 -7.53 2.46 -8.30
N SER A 35 -6.55 3.13 -7.71
CA SER A 35 -5.50 2.50 -6.90
C SER A 35 -6.07 1.73 -5.71
N LEU A 36 -7.08 2.27 -5.02
CA LEU A 36 -7.76 1.58 -3.91
C LEU A 36 -8.51 0.32 -4.36
N LYS A 37 -9.20 0.39 -5.51
CA LYS A 37 -9.88 -0.79 -6.10
C LYS A 37 -8.86 -1.86 -6.46
N LYS A 38 -7.74 -1.47 -7.08
CA LYS A 38 -6.67 -2.39 -7.45
C LYS A 38 -5.98 -3.00 -6.24
N GLU A 39 -5.78 -2.24 -5.17
CA GLU A 39 -5.22 -2.76 -3.92
C GLU A 39 -6.11 -3.86 -3.32
N ALA A 40 -7.44 -3.69 -3.39
CA ALA A 40 -8.37 -4.71 -2.94
C ALA A 40 -8.28 -6.00 -3.78
N GLU A 41 -8.07 -5.90 -5.09
CA GLU A 41 -7.81 -7.05 -5.96
C GLU A 41 -6.48 -7.74 -5.62
N CYS A 42 -5.40 -6.97 -5.42
CA CYS A 42 -4.10 -7.48 -5.01
C CYS A 42 -4.17 -8.23 -3.68
N LYS A 43 -4.93 -7.71 -2.70
CA LYS A 43 -5.16 -8.38 -1.41
C LYS A 43 -5.97 -9.67 -1.53
N LYS A 44 -7.01 -9.68 -2.37
CA LYS A 44 -7.83 -10.88 -2.60
C LYS A 44 -7.06 -12.02 -3.27
N THR A 45 -6.21 -11.67 -4.23
CA THR A 45 -5.43 -12.64 -4.99
C THR A 45 -4.14 -13.06 -4.29
N GLY A 46 -3.65 -12.25 -3.34
CA GLY A 46 -2.31 -12.42 -2.76
C GLY A 46 -1.19 -12.14 -3.76
N SER A 47 -1.48 -11.39 -4.84
CA SER A 47 -0.52 -11.09 -5.90
C SER A 47 0.52 -10.07 -5.43
N ASP A 48 1.79 -10.42 -5.60
CA ASP A 48 2.93 -9.49 -5.50
C ASP A 48 3.47 -9.15 -6.90
N SER A 49 2.58 -8.90 -7.87
CA SER A 49 3.00 -8.40 -9.18
C SER A 49 3.64 -7.01 -9.04
N GLN A 50 4.43 -6.59 -10.04
CA GLN A 50 5.00 -5.23 -10.03
C GLN A 50 3.91 -4.16 -9.94
N ASN A 51 2.77 -4.39 -10.59
CA ASN A 51 1.63 -3.48 -10.52
C ASN A 51 1.05 -3.38 -9.09
N CYS A 52 0.93 -4.51 -8.38
CA CYS A 52 0.49 -4.51 -6.98
C CYS A 52 1.49 -3.82 -6.03
N ARG A 53 2.80 -3.97 -6.28
CA ARG A 53 3.83 -3.20 -5.57
C ARG A 53 3.69 -1.70 -5.82
N ASN A 54 3.48 -1.30 -7.07
CA ASN A 54 3.31 0.10 -7.43
C ASN A 54 2.05 0.72 -6.79
N VAL A 55 0.93 -0.01 -6.78
CA VAL A 55 -0.33 0.39 -6.11
C VAL A 55 -0.11 0.60 -4.62
N LYS A 56 0.57 -0.35 -3.95
CA LYS A 56 0.86 -0.26 -2.52
C LYS A 56 1.70 0.98 -2.20
N GLU A 57 2.73 1.23 -3.00
CA GLU A 57 3.58 2.40 -2.85
C GLU A 57 2.80 3.71 -3.10
N ALA A 58 1.98 3.77 -4.14
CA ALA A 58 1.16 4.93 -4.45
C ALA A 58 0.17 5.25 -3.32
N ASN A 59 -0.50 4.24 -2.77
CA ASN A 59 -1.44 4.43 -1.64
C ASN A 59 -0.72 4.87 -0.37
N PHE A 60 0.49 4.36 -0.11
CA PHE A 60 1.31 4.83 0.99
C PHE A 60 1.72 6.30 0.81
N ARG A 61 2.20 6.68 -0.37
CA ARG A 61 2.56 8.07 -0.68
C ARG A 61 1.36 9.01 -0.58
N TYR A 62 0.19 8.59 -1.06
CA TYR A 62 -1.05 9.34 -0.93
C TYR A 62 -1.39 9.63 0.54
N GLN A 63 -1.28 8.61 1.42
CA GLN A 63 -1.51 8.77 2.85
C GLN A 63 -0.52 9.75 3.50
N GLN A 64 0.75 9.73 3.08
CA GLN A 64 1.75 10.68 3.60
C GLN A 64 1.48 12.12 3.16
N LEU A 65 1.11 12.33 1.89
CA LEU A 65 0.79 13.65 1.35
C LEU A 65 -0.47 14.26 2.01
N HIS A 66 -1.43 13.43 2.40
CA HIS A 66 -2.68 13.86 3.03
C HIS A 66 -2.69 13.64 4.54
N ALA A 67 -1.55 13.32 5.14
CA ALA A 67 -1.45 13.15 6.59
C ALA A 67 -1.71 14.49 7.28
N LYS A 68 -2.56 14.47 8.31
CA LYS A 68 -2.76 15.64 9.16
C LYS A 68 -1.45 15.95 9.89
N GLU A 69 -0.96 17.17 9.75
CA GLU A 69 0.24 17.60 10.47
C GLU A 69 0.03 17.46 11.99
N PRO A 70 1.00 16.88 12.72
CA PRO A 70 0.91 16.80 14.16
C PRO A 70 0.97 18.20 14.77
N ASN A 71 -0.01 18.56 15.58
CA ASN A 71 0.03 19.79 16.36
C ASN A 71 0.94 19.57 17.58
N PHE A 72 2.22 19.96 17.45
CA PHE A 72 3.21 19.81 18.52
C PHE A 72 2.79 20.50 19.82
N LYS A 73 2.09 21.65 19.75
CA LYS A 73 1.64 22.37 20.94
C LYS A 73 0.61 21.57 21.72
N GLU A 74 -0.36 20.96 21.05
CA GLU A 74 -1.33 20.07 21.68
C GLU A 74 -0.68 18.80 22.22
N TYR A 75 0.28 18.25 21.48
CA TYR A 75 1.04 17.07 21.91
C TYR A 75 1.82 17.32 23.21
N PHE A 76 2.60 18.41 23.28
CA PHE A 76 3.36 18.77 24.48
C PHE A 76 2.45 19.14 25.65
N LYS A 77 1.31 19.78 25.40
CA LYS A 77 0.31 20.05 26.44
C LYS A 77 -0.22 18.74 27.03
N LYS A 78 -0.65 17.79 26.19
CA LYS A 78 -1.12 16.47 26.64
C LYS A 78 -0.04 15.71 27.44
N TYR A 79 1.20 15.75 26.97
CA TYR A 79 2.32 15.10 27.66
C TYR A 79 2.55 15.71 29.06
N LYS A 80 2.57 17.04 29.16
CA LYS A 80 2.72 17.75 30.43
C LYS A 80 1.54 17.49 31.38
N ASP A 81 0.32 17.45 30.86
CA ASP A 81 -0.88 17.17 31.65
C ASP A 81 -0.89 15.73 32.18
N ALA A 82 -0.40 14.77 31.37
CA ALA A 82 -0.24 13.37 31.78
C ALA A 82 0.84 13.19 32.86
N SER A 83 2.01 13.81 32.70
CA SER A 83 3.09 13.73 33.71
C SER A 83 2.68 14.37 35.04
N ASN A 84 1.91 15.48 34.99
CA ASN A 84 1.38 16.12 36.20
C ASN A 84 0.28 15.28 36.89
N HIS A 85 -0.39 14.39 36.16
CA HIS A 85 -1.40 13.48 36.70
C HIS A 85 -0.76 12.26 37.37
N GLU A 86 0.33 11.74 36.81
CA GLU A 86 1.13 10.65 37.38
C GLU A 86 1.83 11.09 38.69
N GLU A 87 2.38 12.31 38.71
CA GLU A 87 3.03 12.87 39.92
C GLU A 87 2.04 13.15 41.06
N LYS A 88 0.75 13.37 40.74
CA LYS A 88 -0.33 13.57 41.73
C LYS A 88 -1.12 12.30 42.06
N GLY A 89 -0.81 11.19 41.39
CA GLY A 89 -1.66 9.99 41.32
C GLY A 89 -1.28 8.81 42.22
N ASP A 90 -0.05 8.72 42.75
CA ASP A 90 0.38 7.53 43.52
C ASP A 90 1.34 7.86 44.67
N VAL A 91 0.81 8.43 45.75
CA VAL A 91 1.40 8.20 47.08
C VAL A 91 0.30 7.58 47.95
N PRO A 92 0.33 6.26 48.21
CA PRO A 92 -0.51 5.69 49.25
C PRO A 92 -0.08 6.35 50.56
N LYS A 93 -0.97 7.14 51.16
CA LYS A 93 -0.79 7.64 52.52
C LYS A 93 -0.65 6.42 53.45
N LYS A 94 0.56 6.22 53.98
CA LYS A 94 0.77 5.40 55.17
C LYS A 94 0.20 6.09 56.39
#